data_AF-A0A1M7DZR3-F1
#
_entry.id   AF-A0A1M7DZR3-F1
#
_cell.length_a   1.000
_cell.length_b   1.000
_cell.length_c   1.000
_cell.angle_alpha   90.00
_cell.angle_beta   90.00
_cell.angle_gamma   90.00
#
_symmetry.space_group_name_H-M   'P 1'
#
loop_
_entity.id
_entity.type
_entity.pdbx_description
1 polymer ?
#
loop_
_entity_poly.entity_id
_entity_poly.type
_entity_poly.pdbx_seq_one_letter_code
_entity_poly.pdbx_strand_id
1 'polypeptide(L)'
;MKNRFLKSVLILSTVLAMVNCSDSGEDSTINGNGSAQVSPSDAAWLINIGQDILIYPTGSVTDASGNMIGSAVFIEGTLLGTIYAADGSVLLENVDLSLFPITTLEQLAAGIIPGSSETLLPPFPESSAEALPGLSSDSKIPEPTSSEMQGESSSSEKTNKSSSSKAKSSSSAKSSSSAKSSSSNQPAGCPNIQVKGGASGSGWATRYWDCCKPSCSWIENSGGNPSRQCTNKGKTNDTDWNNGSVCDGRGSAMTCTSQIPFTVDGCSDMAFAFAAVPAANGGSCGKCFQLTFTGEGHYNSTNDNTRAMKGKKLIIMATNIGGDVAQGQFDIMIPGGGVGMFNGCSSMGWGNQGAQYGGLLSDCETENNYNASKYASCLTEKCNKSFANDEEAKQGCLFLATWMHAAGNPEHNYVEVECPDVLKQRY
;
A
#
# COMPACT_ATOMS: atom_id res chain seq x y z
N MET A 1 -1.96 37.78 53.83
CA MET A 1 -1.83 38.96 52.94
C MET A 1 -1.92 38.50 51.49
N LYS A 2 -2.33 39.41 50.58
CA LYS A 2 -2.44 39.33 49.10
C LYS A 2 -1.74 38.12 48.44
N ASN A 3 -2.46 37.22 47.74
CA ASN A 3 -3.01 37.35 46.38
C ASN A 3 -1.99 37.69 45.28
N ARG A 4 -1.98 36.90 44.20
CA ARG A 4 -2.47 37.34 42.87
C ARG A 4 -3.00 36.16 42.03
N PHE A 5 -4.25 36.33 41.58
CA PHE A 5 -4.99 35.53 40.59
C PHE A 5 -4.95 36.23 39.22
N LEU A 6 -5.18 35.48 38.14
CA LEU A 6 -5.74 35.84 36.79
C LEU A 6 -5.43 34.63 35.88
N LYS A 7 -6.34 33.82 35.30
CA LYS A 7 -7.76 33.91 34.83
C LYS A 7 -8.02 34.78 33.59
N SER A 8 -8.28 34.11 32.46
CA SER A 8 -9.23 34.36 31.32
C SER A 8 -8.73 33.54 30.11
N VAL A 9 -9.45 32.67 29.37
CA VAL A 9 -10.88 32.37 29.07
C VAL A 9 -11.51 33.23 27.96
N LEU A 10 -12.14 32.55 26.97
CA LEU A 10 -13.11 33.05 25.94
C LEU A 10 -12.48 33.94 24.80
N ILE A 11 -12.89 34.01 23.51
CA ILE A 11 -14.10 33.58 22.75
C ILE A 11 -13.76 33.15 21.28
N LEU A 12 -14.40 32.06 20.83
CA LEU A 12 -15.10 31.79 19.54
C LEU A 12 -15.09 32.81 18.36
N SER A 13 -15.00 32.30 17.12
CA SER A 13 -15.69 32.79 15.90
C SER A 13 -15.58 31.75 14.76
N THR A 14 -16.48 30.77 14.65
CA THR A 14 -17.68 30.72 13.77
C THR A 14 -17.53 31.19 12.30
N VAL A 15 -17.62 30.20 11.39
CA VAL A 15 -18.54 30.12 10.23
C VAL A 15 -18.40 31.16 9.10
N LEU A 16 -18.13 30.71 7.87
CA LEU A 16 -19.18 30.45 6.87
C LEU A 16 -18.63 29.76 5.60
N ALA A 17 -19.28 28.69 5.15
CA ALA A 17 -19.11 28.19 3.80
C ALA A 17 -20.05 28.96 2.85
N MET A 18 -19.51 29.50 1.76
CA MET A 18 -20.29 30.06 0.65
C MET A 18 -19.85 29.38 -0.64
N VAL A 19 -20.81 28.76 -1.31
CA VAL A 19 -20.69 28.31 -2.71
C VAL A 19 -20.43 29.54 -3.57
N ASN A 20 -19.61 29.41 -4.62
CA ASN A 20 -19.74 30.31 -5.76
C ASN A 20 -19.62 29.54 -7.07
N CYS A 21 -20.69 29.63 -7.87
CA CYS A 21 -20.63 29.30 -9.29
C CYS A 21 -19.83 30.37 -10.04
N SER A 22 -19.33 30.03 -11.22
CA SER A 22 -18.93 31.00 -12.24
C SER A 22 -20.08 31.97 -12.54
N ASP A 23 -19.79 33.24 -12.79
CA ASP A 23 -19.48 33.72 -14.15
C ASP A 23 -19.03 35.19 -14.18
N SER A 24 -18.50 35.63 -15.32
CA SER A 24 -18.17 37.00 -15.75
C SER A 24 -17.10 37.74 -14.95
N GLY A 25 -15.99 38.07 -15.62
CA GLY A 25 -14.84 38.75 -15.02
C GLY A 25 -14.80 40.26 -15.29
N GLU A 26 -13.85 40.92 -14.63
CA GLU A 26 -13.15 42.09 -15.15
C GLU A 26 -11.71 42.09 -14.60
N ASP A 27 -10.77 42.66 -15.36
CA ASP A 27 -9.33 42.53 -15.15
C ASP A 27 -8.82 43.43 -14.00
N SER A 28 -8.12 42.84 -13.04
CA SER A 28 -7.26 43.59 -12.12
C SER A 28 -6.10 42.74 -11.56
N THR A 29 -4.99 42.75 -12.29
CA THR A 29 -3.60 42.70 -11.76
C THR A 29 -3.34 41.77 -10.57
N ILE A 30 -2.86 40.56 -10.82
CA ILE A 30 -2.31 39.67 -9.78
C ILE A 30 -1.06 40.30 -9.16
N ASN A 31 -1.16 40.70 -7.89
CA ASN A 31 -0.03 41.00 -7.01
C ASN A 31 -0.37 40.53 -5.60
N GLY A 32 -0.06 39.27 -5.31
CA GLY A 32 -0.39 38.61 -4.05
C GLY A 32 0.40 37.32 -3.90
N ASN A 33 1.61 37.43 -3.35
CA ASN A 33 2.52 36.32 -3.13
C ASN A 33 1.99 35.37 -2.03
N GLY A 34 1.12 34.44 -2.42
CA GLY A 34 0.66 33.33 -1.59
C GLY A 34 1.57 32.13 -1.72
N SER A 35 2.81 32.24 -1.25
CA SER A 35 3.74 31.10 -1.22
C SER A 35 3.14 29.99 -0.36
N ALA A 36 3.00 28.77 -0.90
CA ALA A 36 2.73 27.59 -0.09
C ALA A 36 3.93 27.40 0.86
N GLN A 37 3.76 27.74 2.13
CA GLN A 37 4.79 27.60 3.14
C GLN A 37 4.92 26.10 3.49
N VAL A 38 6.04 25.49 3.13
CA VAL A 38 6.39 24.14 3.59
C VAL A 38 6.85 24.21 5.05
N SER A 39 6.44 23.25 5.87
CA SER A 39 6.91 23.12 7.25
C SER A 39 8.28 22.44 7.29
N PRO A 40 9.20 22.82 8.21
CA PRO A 40 10.47 22.10 8.40
C PRO A 40 10.32 20.59 8.70
N SER A 41 9.15 20.20 9.19
CA SER A 41 8.76 18.81 9.52
C SER A 41 8.14 18.03 8.36
N ASP A 42 7.85 18.68 7.22
CA ASP A 42 7.15 18.02 6.12
C ASP A 42 8.08 17.02 5.42
N ALA A 43 7.54 15.84 5.12
CA ALA A 43 8.25 14.79 4.43
C ALA A 43 8.40 15.12 2.93
N ALA A 44 9.62 15.00 2.42
CA ALA A 44 9.97 15.29 1.04
C ALA A 44 11.00 14.29 0.51
N TRP A 45 10.97 14.02 -0.79
CA TRP A 45 12.00 13.23 -1.46
C TRP A 45 13.25 14.09 -1.69
N LEU A 46 14.40 13.58 -1.27
CA LEU A 46 15.71 14.22 -1.46
C LEU A 46 16.33 13.78 -2.78
N ILE A 47 16.59 14.73 -3.67
CA ILE A 47 17.32 14.50 -4.93
C ILE A 47 18.54 15.41 -4.98
N ASN A 48 19.69 14.86 -5.37
CA ASN A 48 20.86 15.65 -5.72
C ASN A 48 20.94 15.84 -7.24
N ILE A 49 20.87 17.09 -7.70
CA ILE A 49 21.04 17.48 -9.11
C ILE A 49 22.30 18.37 -9.32
N GLY A 50 23.35 18.12 -8.53
CA GLY A 50 24.46 19.07 -8.32
C GLY A 50 24.18 20.11 -7.23
N GLN A 51 22.95 20.16 -6.74
CA GLN A 51 22.50 20.76 -5.48
C GLN A 51 21.42 19.85 -4.88
N ASP A 52 21.30 19.85 -3.55
CA ASP A 52 20.25 19.11 -2.85
C ASP A 52 18.92 19.85 -2.94
N ILE A 53 17.92 19.17 -3.51
CA ILE A 53 16.54 19.66 -3.63
C ILE A 53 15.59 18.72 -2.91
N LEU A 54 14.52 19.30 -2.38
CA LEU A 54 13.45 18.60 -1.67
C LEU A 54 12.15 18.76 -2.44
N ILE A 55 11.50 17.65 -2.75
CA ILE A 55 10.25 17.61 -3.50
C ILE A 55 9.16 17.12 -2.56
N TYR A 56 8.07 17.87 -2.43
CA TYR A 56 7.00 17.58 -1.50
C TYR A 56 5.82 16.90 -2.22
N PRO A 57 5.04 16.03 -1.55
CA PRO A 57 3.82 15.44 -2.10
C PRO A 57 2.79 16.47 -2.61
N THR A 58 2.88 17.72 -2.15
CA THR A 58 2.06 18.85 -2.59
C THR A 58 2.47 19.42 -3.96
N GLY A 59 3.51 18.90 -4.60
CA GLY A 59 4.07 19.43 -5.84
C GLY A 59 4.97 20.66 -5.65
N SER A 60 5.30 21.03 -4.41
CA SER A 60 6.29 22.08 -4.12
C SER A 60 7.72 21.55 -4.26
N VAL A 61 8.68 22.40 -4.63
CA VAL A 61 10.11 22.06 -4.68
C VAL A 61 10.93 23.15 -4.01
N THR A 62 11.74 22.77 -3.01
CA THR A 62 12.65 23.69 -2.30
C THR A 62 14.12 23.30 -2.45
N ASP A 63 15.00 24.25 -2.18
CA ASP A 63 16.40 23.95 -1.83
C ASP A 63 16.50 23.33 -0.42
N ALA A 64 17.72 22.93 -0.04
CA ALA A 64 18.06 22.42 1.29
C ALA A 64 17.89 23.45 2.44
N SER A 65 17.65 24.73 2.15
CA SER A 65 17.34 25.78 3.13
C SER A 65 15.84 26.06 3.26
N GLY A 66 14.99 25.38 2.48
CA GLY A 66 13.54 25.56 2.48
C GLY A 66 13.04 26.71 1.58
N ASN A 67 13.90 27.31 0.75
CA ASN A 67 13.45 28.31 -0.22
C ASN A 67 12.78 27.63 -1.41
N MET A 68 11.62 28.12 -1.82
CA MET A 68 10.93 27.65 -3.03
C MET A 68 11.76 27.93 -4.29
N ILE A 69 12.13 26.87 -5.01
CA ILE A 69 12.91 26.95 -6.26
C ILE A 69 12.13 26.45 -7.49
N GLY A 70 10.98 25.82 -7.29
CA GLY A 70 10.23 25.21 -8.37
C GLY A 70 8.93 24.49 -7.96
N SER A 71 8.42 23.69 -8.89
CA SER A 71 7.24 22.83 -8.69
C SER A 71 7.42 21.50 -9.41
N ALA A 72 6.76 20.45 -8.94
CA ALA A 72 6.73 19.13 -9.55
C ALA A 72 5.30 18.80 -10.00
N VAL A 73 5.16 18.35 -11.24
CA VAL A 73 3.89 17.87 -11.80
C VAL A 73 4.00 16.36 -11.98
N PHE A 74 3.19 15.63 -11.21
CA PHE A 74 3.14 14.17 -11.26
C PHE A 74 2.10 13.67 -12.25
N ILE A 75 2.40 12.54 -12.88
CA ILE A 75 1.41 11.78 -13.66
C ILE A 75 0.42 11.20 -12.65
N GLU A 76 -0.87 11.48 -12.85
CA GLU A 76 -1.96 11.16 -11.92
C GLU A 76 -1.93 9.68 -11.48
N GLY A 77 -1.91 9.45 -10.17
CA GLY A 77 -1.84 8.11 -9.59
C GLY A 77 -0.44 7.47 -9.56
N THR A 78 0.63 8.23 -9.81
CA THR A 78 2.02 7.73 -9.77
C THR A 78 2.96 8.68 -9.04
N LEU A 79 4.18 8.21 -8.72
CA LEU A 79 5.30 9.03 -8.30
C LEU A 79 6.24 9.44 -9.47
N LEU A 80 5.81 9.21 -10.71
CA LEU A 80 6.50 9.66 -11.91
C LEU A 80 6.09 11.11 -12.21
N GLY A 81 7.07 12.00 -12.40
CA GLY A 81 6.77 13.40 -12.68
C GLY A 81 7.87 14.17 -13.38
N THR A 82 7.52 15.39 -13.77
CA THR A 82 8.44 16.39 -14.34
C THR A 82 8.59 17.53 -13.34
N ILE A 83 9.84 17.90 -13.09
CA ILE A 83 10.23 18.93 -12.12
C ILE A 83 10.58 20.18 -12.90
N TYR A 84 9.95 21.29 -12.54
CA TYR A 84 10.10 22.60 -13.15
C TYR A 84 10.75 23.57 -12.17
N ALA A 85 11.66 24.41 -12.65
CA ALA A 85 12.14 25.57 -11.90
C ALA A 85 11.06 26.66 -11.80
N ALA A 86 11.29 27.66 -10.95
CA ALA A 86 10.38 28.79 -10.75
C ALA A 86 10.14 29.66 -12.02
N ASP A 87 11.00 29.55 -13.04
CA ASP A 87 10.83 30.19 -14.35
C ASP A 87 10.07 29.32 -15.39
N GLY A 88 9.66 28.11 -14.99
CA GLY A 88 8.98 27.14 -15.86
C GLY A 88 9.91 26.28 -16.73
N SER A 89 11.23 26.43 -16.63
CA SER A 89 12.18 25.52 -17.28
C SER A 89 12.18 24.13 -16.62
N VAL A 90 12.42 23.07 -17.40
CA VAL A 90 12.48 21.69 -16.88
C VAL A 90 13.82 21.46 -16.20
N LEU A 91 13.80 21.12 -14.91
CA LEU A 91 14.97 20.69 -14.13
C LEU A 91 15.25 19.20 -14.33
N LEU A 92 14.20 18.37 -14.29
CA LEU A 92 14.26 16.93 -14.55
C LEU A 92 12.94 16.45 -15.16
N GLU A 93 12.99 15.46 -16.04
CA GLU A 93 11.83 14.89 -16.73
C GLU A 93 11.73 13.39 -16.46
N ASN A 94 10.51 12.86 -16.34
CA ASN A 94 10.24 11.42 -16.11
C ASN A 94 10.95 10.84 -14.86
N VAL A 95 10.98 11.61 -13.77
CA VAL A 95 11.62 11.21 -12.50
C VAL A 95 10.67 10.34 -11.70
N ASP A 96 11.13 9.13 -11.31
CA ASP A 96 10.41 8.27 -10.37
C ASP A 96 10.85 8.57 -8.93
N LEU A 97 9.98 9.22 -8.14
CA LEU A 97 10.31 9.56 -6.75
C LEU A 97 10.38 8.34 -5.82
N SER A 98 9.88 7.16 -6.23
CA SER A 98 10.01 5.93 -5.42
C SER A 98 11.46 5.46 -5.23
N LEU A 99 12.38 5.93 -6.08
CA LEU A 99 13.80 5.58 -6.06
C LEU A 99 14.65 6.46 -5.11
N PHE A 100 14.06 7.51 -4.52
CA PHE A 100 14.78 8.52 -3.75
C PHE A 100 14.42 8.45 -2.25
N PRO A 101 15.38 8.71 -1.34
CA PRO A 101 15.12 8.68 0.09
C PRO A 101 14.20 9.83 0.50
N ILE A 102 13.29 9.54 1.43
CA ILE A 102 12.41 10.53 2.06
C ILE A 102 13.12 11.08 3.29
N THR A 103 13.13 12.41 3.43
CA THR A 103 13.71 13.15 4.56
C THR A 103 12.80 14.33 4.94
N THR A 104 13.20 15.14 5.91
CA THR A 104 12.61 16.47 6.18
C THR A 104 13.68 17.56 6.10
N LEU A 105 13.27 18.83 5.98
CA LEU A 105 14.18 19.97 6.09
C LEU A 105 14.95 19.96 7.42
N GLU A 106 14.28 19.61 8.53
CA GLU A 106 14.92 19.49 9.85
C GLU A 106 16.00 18.38 9.88
N GLN A 107 15.73 17.22 9.27
CA GLN A 107 16.70 16.12 9.18
C GLN A 107 17.91 16.47 8.30
N LEU A 108 17.66 17.11 7.14
CA LEU A 108 18.72 17.57 6.24
C LEU A 108 19.59 18.65 6.88
N ALA A 109 18.98 19.63 7.56
CA ALA A 109 19.69 20.66 8.32
C ALA A 109 20.49 20.10 9.52
N ALA A 110 20.03 18.99 10.10
CA ALA A 110 20.76 18.24 11.14
C ALA A 110 21.89 17.34 10.60
N GLY A 111 22.08 17.27 9.28
CA GLY A 111 23.06 16.38 8.64
C GLY A 111 22.70 14.90 8.70
N ILE A 112 21.44 14.57 9.01
CA ILE A 112 20.94 13.20 9.12
C ILE A 112 20.41 12.78 7.75
N ILE A 113 21.30 12.21 6.91
CA ILE A 113 20.92 11.71 5.58
C ILE A 113 20.40 10.26 5.70
N PRO A 114 19.11 9.99 5.42
CA PRO A 114 18.61 8.62 5.36
C PRO A 114 19.14 7.91 4.10
N GLY A 115 20.10 7.00 4.27
CA GLY A 115 20.59 6.13 3.19
C GLY A 115 22.09 5.81 3.19
N SER A 116 22.92 6.61 3.87
CA SER A 116 24.38 6.41 3.89
C SER A 116 24.83 5.57 5.10
N SER A 117 24.99 4.27 4.89
CA SER A 117 25.61 3.38 5.90
C SER A 117 27.13 3.51 5.87
N GLU A 118 27.69 4.45 6.65
CA GLU A 118 29.11 4.39 7.01
C GLU A 118 29.30 3.63 8.33
N THR A 119 29.95 2.47 8.21
CA THR A 119 30.37 1.64 9.34
C THR A 119 31.45 2.34 10.16
N LEU A 120 31.14 2.65 11.43
CA LEU A 120 32.14 2.97 12.45
C LEU A 120 33.03 1.75 12.72
N LEU A 121 34.17 1.66 12.03
CA LEU A 121 35.26 0.76 12.40
C LEU A 121 36.19 1.44 13.43
N PRO A 122 36.64 0.72 14.47
CA PRO A 122 37.53 1.26 15.49
C PRO A 122 38.97 1.43 14.97
N PRO A 123 39.77 2.34 15.57
CA PRO A 123 41.10 2.68 15.07
C PRO A 123 42.17 1.62 15.43
N PHE A 124 43.09 1.38 14.50
CA PHE A 124 44.38 0.72 14.76
C PHE A 124 45.53 1.54 14.12
N PRO A 125 46.77 1.45 14.66
CA PRO A 125 47.71 2.57 14.64
C PRO A 125 48.71 2.61 13.47
N GLU A 126 49.44 3.73 13.40
CA GLU A 126 50.49 4.07 12.43
C GLU A 126 51.67 3.08 12.38
N SER A 127 52.25 2.87 11.19
CA SER A 127 53.71 2.87 11.00
C SER A 127 54.16 2.97 9.52
N SER A 128 54.89 4.04 9.20
CA SER A 128 56.15 4.13 8.42
C SER A 128 56.31 3.56 6.99
N ALA A 129 56.71 4.47 6.09
CA ALA A 129 57.38 4.43 4.77
C ALA A 129 58.35 3.24 4.45
N GLU A 130 58.69 2.89 3.19
CA GLU A 130 59.43 3.70 2.17
C GLU A 130 59.39 3.19 0.69
N ALA A 131 59.61 4.13 -0.25
CA ALA A 131 60.32 4.06 -1.58
C ALA A 131 59.96 3.08 -2.75
N LEU A 132 59.32 3.63 -3.82
CA LEU A 132 59.80 3.86 -5.23
C LEU A 132 60.61 2.78 -6.05
N PRO A 133 60.75 2.90 -7.41
CA PRO A 133 59.94 3.53 -8.49
C PRO A 133 59.85 2.73 -9.85
N GLY A 134 59.11 3.23 -10.86
CA GLY A 134 59.67 3.39 -12.24
C GLY A 134 58.94 2.89 -13.51
N LEU A 135 58.65 3.86 -14.41
CA LEU A 135 58.76 3.85 -15.90
C LEU A 135 57.72 3.19 -16.86
N SER A 136 56.89 4.07 -17.44
CA SER A 136 56.52 4.31 -18.86
C SER A 136 56.64 3.26 -19.99
N SER A 137 55.60 3.24 -20.83
CA SER A 137 55.57 3.67 -22.26
C SER A 137 54.92 2.71 -23.30
N ASP A 138 53.93 3.29 -24.01
CA ASP A 138 53.68 3.22 -25.46
C ASP A 138 52.90 2.09 -26.18
N SER A 139 51.92 2.59 -26.95
CA SER A 139 51.55 2.26 -28.35
C SER A 139 50.39 1.31 -28.73
N LYS A 140 49.37 1.97 -29.32
CA LYS A 140 48.61 1.66 -30.55
C LYS A 140 47.40 0.69 -30.56
N ILE A 141 46.26 1.33 -30.88
CA ILE A 141 45.07 0.81 -31.59
C ILE A 141 45.40 0.75 -33.11
N PRO A 142 44.83 -0.17 -33.92
CA PRO A 142 43.69 0.20 -34.77
C PRO A 142 42.45 -0.70 -34.66
N GLU A 143 41.34 -0.18 -35.19
CA GLU A 143 39.95 -0.64 -35.12
C GLU A 143 39.53 -1.55 -36.32
N PRO A 144 38.26 -1.99 -36.47
CA PRO A 144 37.87 -3.11 -37.34
C PRO A 144 37.59 -2.74 -38.80
N THR A 145 37.27 -3.75 -39.62
CA THR A 145 36.87 -3.60 -41.03
C THR A 145 35.49 -4.21 -41.28
N SER A 146 34.63 -3.46 -41.97
CA SER A 146 33.30 -3.84 -42.45
C SER A 146 33.31 -4.29 -43.91
N SER A 147 32.28 -5.02 -44.37
CA SER A 147 31.88 -5.16 -45.80
C SER A 147 30.49 -5.82 -45.96
N GLU A 148 29.78 -5.41 -47.02
CA GLU A 148 28.45 -5.89 -47.45
C GLU A 148 28.56 -6.75 -48.75
N MET A 149 27.52 -7.19 -49.48
CA MET A 149 26.05 -7.04 -49.45
C MET A 149 25.38 -8.21 -50.22
N GLN A 150 24.04 -8.23 -50.34
CA GLN A 150 23.21 -8.97 -51.32
C GLN A 150 23.12 -10.51 -51.13
N GLY A 151 22.01 -11.19 -51.51
CA GLY A 151 20.74 -10.71 -52.05
C GLY A 151 19.81 -11.86 -52.53
N GLU A 152 18.58 -11.49 -52.90
CA GLU A 152 17.53 -12.27 -53.60
C GLU A 152 16.68 -13.33 -52.86
N SER A 153 15.37 -13.19 -53.11
CA SER A 153 14.28 -14.09 -52.75
C SER A 153 13.83 -14.89 -53.98
N SER A 154 13.12 -16.02 -53.79
CA SER A 154 11.83 -16.24 -54.48
C SER A 154 11.15 -17.56 -54.07
N SER A 155 9.83 -17.57 -54.26
CA SER A 155 8.86 -18.61 -53.89
C SER A 155 8.31 -19.36 -55.11
N SER A 156 7.65 -20.51 -54.90
CA SER A 156 6.48 -21.05 -55.65
C SER A 156 6.19 -22.49 -55.17
N GLU A 157 5.12 -22.77 -54.42
CA GLU A 157 3.76 -23.08 -54.90
C GLU A 157 3.56 -24.41 -55.65
N LYS A 158 2.62 -25.24 -55.16
CA LYS A 158 1.53 -25.81 -55.99
C LYS A 158 0.35 -26.40 -55.18
N THR A 159 -0.75 -25.65 -55.17
CA THR A 159 -2.12 -26.04 -55.61
C THR A 159 -2.82 -27.30 -55.09
N ASN A 160 -4.06 -27.11 -54.59
CA ASN A 160 -5.22 -27.81 -55.15
C ASN A 160 -6.53 -27.00 -55.04
N LYS A 161 -7.56 -27.40 -55.80
CA LYS A 161 -8.59 -26.50 -56.38
C LYS A 161 -10.03 -26.78 -55.89
N SER A 162 -10.89 -25.76 -55.99
CA SER A 162 -12.25 -25.66 -55.40
C SER A 162 -13.41 -26.20 -56.26
N SER A 163 -14.59 -26.44 -55.64
CA SER A 163 -15.99 -26.18 -56.11
C SER A 163 -17.01 -27.17 -55.48
N SER A 164 -18.34 -26.93 -55.37
CA SER A 164 -19.15 -25.71 -55.20
C SER A 164 -20.62 -26.08 -54.88
N SER A 165 -21.48 -25.08 -54.58
CA SER A 165 -22.97 -25.16 -54.42
C SER A 165 -23.49 -25.74 -53.08
N LYS A 166 -24.64 -25.34 -52.52
CA LYS A 166 -25.68 -24.36 -52.94
C LYS A 166 -26.43 -23.83 -51.70
N ALA A 167 -27.01 -22.63 -51.76
CA ALA A 167 -27.72 -22.02 -50.62
C ALA A 167 -29.24 -22.33 -50.60
N LYS A 168 -29.85 -22.39 -49.40
CA LYS A 168 -31.25 -22.01 -49.16
C LYS A 168 -31.48 -21.64 -47.69
N SER A 169 -32.38 -20.69 -47.46
CA SER A 169 -32.68 -20.03 -46.18
C SER A 169 -34.00 -20.52 -45.56
N SER A 170 -34.10 -20.55 -44.22
CA SER A 170 -35.32 -20.17 -43.46
C SER A 170 -35.20 -20.33 -41.92
N SER A 171 -35.39 -19.22 -41.21
CA SER A 171 -36.26 -19.06 -40.01
C SER A 171 -36.14 -19.90 -38.72
N SER A 172 -36.20 -19.16 -37.60
CA SER A 172 -36.94 -19.44 -36.35
C SER A 172 -36.25 -20.01 -35.11
N ALA A 173 -36.12 -19.11 -34.11
CA ALA A 173 -36.38 -19.29 -32.68
C ALA A 173 -35.79 -20.50 -31.93
N LYS A 174 -34.80 -20.23 -31.08
CA LYS A 174 -34.17 -21.21 -30.19
C LYS A 174 -34.95 -21.38 -28.88
N SER A 175 -35.15 -22.63 -28.53
CA SER A 175 -35.81 -23.20 -27.35
C SER A 175 -35.73 -22.42 -26.04
N SER A 176 -36.89 -22.27 -25.39
CA SER A 176 -37.00 -22.05 -23.95
C SER A 176 -36.74 -23.35 -23.19
N SER A 177 -35.65 -23.42 -22.42
CA SER A 177 -35.45 -24.47 -21.41
C SER A 177 -34.72 -23.90 -20.20
N SER A 178 -35.39 -23.91 -19.05
CA SER A 178 -34.97 -23.28 -17.80
C SER A 178 -33.55 -23.68 -17.38
N ALA A 179 -32.64 -22.71 -17.29
CA ALA A 179 -31.29 -22.94 -16.78
C ALA A 179 -31.37 -23.22 -15.28
N LYS A 180 -31.14 -24.49 -14.93
CA LYS A 180 -31.07 -25.00 -13.56
C LYS A 180 -29.92 -24.30 -12.83
N SER A 181 -30.24 -23.54 -11.77
CA SER A 181 -29.24 -22.90 -10.92
C SER A 181 -28.26 -23.95 -10.36
N SER A 182 -26.97 -23.78 -10.63
CA SER A 182 -25.92 -24.64 -10.10
C SER A 182 -25.76 -24.38 -8.59
N SER A 183 -26.48 -25.16 -7.78
CA SER A 183 -26.27 -25.21 -6.34
C SER A 183 -24.87 -25.77 -6.07
N SER A 184 -23.92 -24.91 -5.77
CA SER A 184 -22.69 -25.32 -5.11
C SER A 184 -23.07 -25.91 -3.75
N ASN A 185 -22.58 -27.11 -3.44
CA ASN A 185 -22.67 -27.66 -2.09
C ASN A 185 -21.77 -26.82 -1.18
N GLN A 186 -22.30 -25.71 -0.66
CA GLN A 186 -21.69 -25.02 0.48
C GLN A 186 -21.97 -25.82 1.75
N PRO A 187 -20.97 -26.01 2.63
CA PRO A 187 -21.19 -26.59 3.95
C PRO A 187 -22.26 -25.80 4.71
N ALA A 188 -23.09 -26.52 5.48
CA ALA A 188 -24.09 -25.87 6.33
C ALA A 188 -23.37 -24.97 7.36
N GLY A 189 -23.70 -23.68 7.34
CA GLY A 189 -23.07 -22.65 8.18
C GLY A 189 -22.34 -21.55 7.39
N CYS A 190 -21.91 -21.81 6.15
CA CYS A 190 -21.15 -20.81 5.39
C CYS A 190 -22.03 -19.72 4.76
N PRO A 191 -21.67 -18.43 4.88
CA PRO A 191 -22.31 -17.34 4.17
C PRO A 191 -22.31 -17.55 2.65
N ASN A 192 -23.50 -17.45 2.03
CA ASN A 192 -23.65 -17.57 0.59
C ASN A 192 -23.25 -16.26 -0.12
N ILE A 193 -21.99 -16.16 -0.53
CA ILE A 193 -21.43 -14.95 -1.16
C ILE A 193 -22.01 -14.72 -2.55
N GLN A 194 -22.72 -13.61 -2.73
CA GLN A 194 -23.27 -13.19 -4.03
C GLN A 194 -22.28 -12.28 -4.75
N VAL A 195 -21.94 -12.63 -5.99
CA VAL A 195 -21.16 -11.75 -6.87
C VAL A 195 -22.05 -10.60 -7.33
N LYS A 196 -21.61 -9.37 -7.09
CA LYS A 196 -22.36 -8.16 -7.39
C LYS A 196 -22.15 -7.67 -8.84
N GLY A 197 -21.01 -8.04 -9.44
CA GLY A 197 -20.66 -7.63 -10.81
C GLY A 197 -20.05 -6.23 -10.91
N GLY A 198 -19.31 -5.81 -9.87
CA GLY A 198 -18.54 -4.56 -9.84
C GLY A 198 -17.07 -4.76 -10.22
N ALA A 199 -16.16 -4.10 -9.51
CA ALA A 199 -14.73 -4.16 -9.81
C ALA A 199 -14.15 -5.58 -9.67
N SER A 200 -13.29 -5.98 -10.60
CA SER A 200 -12.67 -7.30 -10.64
C SER A 200 -11.32 -7.27 -11.35
N GLY A 201 -10.41 -8.16 -10.97
CA GLY A 201 -9.09 -8.27 -11.60
C GLY A 201 -8.19 -9.29 -10.90
N SER A 202 -6.88 -9.09 -11.03
CA SER A 202 -5.84 -9.88 -10.36
C SER A 202 -4.94 -8.97 -9.54
N GLY A 203 -4.24 -9.53 -8.56
CA GLY A 203 -3.29 -8.82 -7.71
C GLY A 203 -2.79 -9.71 -6.58
N TRP A 204 -2.34 -9.11 -5.47
CA TRP A 204 -1.76 -9.84 -4.35
C TRP A 204 -2.27 -9.31 -3.00
N ALA A 205 -2.31 -10.20 -2.01
CA ALA A 205 -2.55 -9.79 -0.64
C ALA A 205 -1.22 -9.45 0.03
N THR A 206 -1.17 -8.37 0.81
CA THR A 206 -0.16 -8.20 1.87
C THR A 206 -0.85 -8.30 3.23
N ARG A 207 -0.16 -7.88 4.30
CA ARG A 207 -0.60 -7.98 5.69
C ARG A 207 -0.09 -6.77 6.46
N TYR A 208 -0.94 -6.18 7.31
CA TYR A 208 -0.54 -5.09 8.20
C TYR A 208 -1.40 -5.06 9.47
N TRP A 209 -0.90 -4.43 10.53
CA TRP A 209 -1.72 -3.93 11.63
C TRP A 209 -0.97 -2.80 12.34
N ASP A 210 -1.35 -1.57 12.05
CA ASP A 210 -0.74 -0.33 12.56
C ASP A 210 -1.43 0.22 13.83
N CYS A 211 -2.58 -0.35 14.20
CA CYS A 211 -3.53 0.12 15.22
C CYS A 211 -4.11 1.53 14.97
N CYS A 212 -3.90 2.14 13.80
CA CYS A 212 -4.42 3.47 13.49
C CYS A 212 -5.95 3.48 13.34
N LYS A 213 -6.59 4.64 13.45
CA LYS A 213 -7.99 4.81 13.03
C LYS A 213 -8.09 4.52 11.52
N PRO A 214 -8.90 3.54 11.07
CA PRO A 214 -9.07 3.26 9.65
C PRO A 214 -9.60 4.47 8.89
N SER A 215 -9.15 4.72 7.65
CA SER A 215 -9.55 5.93 6.93
C SER A 215 -11.04 6.00 6.62
N CYS A 216 -11.73 4.85 6.49
CA CYS A 216 -13.18 4.81 6.35
C CYS A 216 -13.94 5.07 7.66
N SER A 217 -13.27 5.27 8.80
CA SER A 217 -13.91 5.73 10.04
C SER A 217 -14.18 7.24 10.08
N TRP A 218 -13.66 7.97 9.10
CA TRP A 218 -14.00 9.37 8.85
C TRP A 218 -15.31 9.47 8.06
N ILE A 219 -16.18 10.42 8.39
CA ILE A 219 -17.51 10.58 7.77
C ILE A 219 -17.37 11.02 6.30
N GLU A 220 -16.43 11.93 6.07
CA GLU A 220 -16.04 12.51 4.80
C GLU A 220 -15.53 11.46 3.80
N ASN A 221 -14.81 10.43 4.27
CA ASN A 221 -14.27 9.36 3.43
C ASN A 221 -15.28 8.23 3.17
N SER A 222 -16.24 8.07 4.08
CA SER A 222 -17.16 6.92 4.10
C SER A 222 -18.53 7.20 3.46
N GLY A 223 -18.76 8.42 2.96
CA GLY A 223 -20.04 8.82 2.40
C GLY A 223 -21.20 8.78 3.41
N GLY A 224 -20.89 8.94 4.71
CA GLY A 224 -21.87 8.87 5.80
C GLY A 224 -22.12 7.48 6.40
N ASN A 225 -21.41 6.43 5.96
CA ASN A 225 -21.45 5.10 6.57
C ASN A 225 -20.06 4.69 7.08
N PRO A 226 -19.60 5.23 8.22
CA PRO A 226 -18.23 5.02 8.70
C PRO A 226 -17.97 3.59 9.16
N SER A 227 -16.75 3.11 8.89
CA SER A 227 -16.14 2.00 9.63
C SER A 227 -16.08 2.37 11.10
N ARG A 228 -16.48 1.45 11.96
CA ARG A 228 -16.27 1.51 13.41
C ARG A 228 -14.81 1.81 13.72
N GLN A 229 -14.66 2.67 14.70
CA GLN A 229 -13.42 2.98 15.39
C GLN A 229 -13.60 2.60 16.86
N CYS A 230 -12.49 2.36 17.54
CA CYS A 230 -12.51 2.04 18.95
C CYS A 230 -11.52 2.91 19.70
N THR A 231 -11.70 2.98 21.02
CA THR A 231 -10.70 3.42 21.99
C THR A 231 -10.34 2.24 22.89
N ASN A 232 -9.53 2.48 23.93
CA ASN A 232 -9.21 1.48 24.95
C ASN A 232 -8.70 0.15 24.34
N LYS A 233 -7.55 0.23 23.66
CA LYS A 233 -6.86 -0.91 23.04
C LYS A 233 -7.72 -1.65 21.99
N GLY A 234 -8.51 -0.90 21.23
CA GLY A 234 -9.39 -1.44 20.19
C GLY A 234 -10.61 -2.21 20.72
N LYS A 235 -10.91 -2.16 22.04
CA LYS A 235 -11.99 -2.95 22.67
C LYS A 235 -13.28 -2.17 22.90
N THR A 236 -13.22 -0.84 23.04
CA THR A 236 -14.40 -0.01 23.35
C THR A 236 -14.80 0.77 22.10
N ASN A 237 -15.98 0.47 21.54
CA ASN A 237 -16.53 1.19 20.39
C ASN A 237 -16.61 2.70 20.68
N ASP A 238 -16.18 3.53 19.74
CA ASP A 238 -16.24 4.98 19.84
C ASP A 238 -17.10 5.58 18.72
N THR A 239 -17.99 6.49 19.11
CA THR A 239 -18.99 7.12 18.25
C THR A 239 -18.75 8.62 18.05
N ASP A 240 -17.71 9.20 18.65
CA ASP A 240 -17.22 10.52 18.25
C ASP A 240 -16.34 10.38 17.01
N TRP A 241 -16.97 10.43 15.83
CA TRP A 241 -16.28 10.30 14.55
C TRP A 241 -15.21 11.38 14.30
N ASN A 242 -15.18 12.47 15.08
CA ASN A 242 -14.15 13.50 15.03
C ASN A 242 -12.92 13.18 15.90
N ASN A 243 -12.98 12.15 16.76
CA ASN A 243 -11.84 11.72 17.57
C ASN A 243 -10.66 11.38 16.65
N GLY A 244 -9.53 12.05 16.87
CA GLY A 244 -8.31 11.89 16.08
C GLY A 244 -7.71 10.49 16.20
N SER A 245 -6.85 10.15 15.24
CA SER A 245 -6.18 8.86 15.24
C SER A 245 -5.15 8.79 16.38
N VAL A 246 -4.97 7.61 16.97
CA VAL A 246 -3.81 7.34 17.84
C VAL A 246 -2.47 7.56 17.10
N CYS A 247 -2.47 7.43 15.77
CA CYS A 247 -1.27 7.57 14.93
C CYS A 247 -0.93 8.98 14.48
N ASP A 248 -1.87 9.94 14.55
CA ASP A 248 -1.62 11.35 14.22
C ASP A 248 -1.51 12.24 15.47
N GLY A 249 -1.61 11.65 16.67
CA GLY A 249 -1.53 12.35 17.95
C GLY A 249 -2.70 13.28 18.25
N ARG A 250 -3.72 13.36 17.37
CA ARG A 250 -4.87 14.27 17.52
C ARG A 250 -6.02 13.65 18.31
N GLY A 251 -5.92 12.37 18.67
CA GLY A 251 -6.93 11.71 19.49
C GLY A 251 -6.54 10.33 19.99
N SER A 252 -7.56 9.53 20.28
CA SER A 252 -7.43 8.20 20.88
C SER A 252 -8.11 7.09 20.07
N ALA A 253 -8.68 7.43 18.91
CA ALA A 253 -9.36 6.50 18.04
C ALA A 253 -8.34 5.59 17.33
N MET A 254 -8.68 4.31 17.26
CA MET A 254 -7.85 3.23 16.75
C MET A 254 -8.71 2.17 16.08
N THR A 255 -8.09 1.29 15.30
CA THR A 255 -8.73 0.10 14.75
C THR A 255 -9.38 -0.73 15.87
N CYS A 256 -10.60 -1.20 15.65
CA CYS A 256 -11.27 -2.13 16.56
C CYS A 256 -10.69 -3.54 16.42
N THR A 257 -10.43 -4.24 17.53
CA THR A 257 -10.04 -5.66 17.48
C THR A 257 -11.16 -6.56 16.96
N SER A 258 -12.42 -6.11 16.95
CA SER A 258 -13.51 -6.80 16.26
C SER A 258 -13.33 -6.91 14.73
N GLN A 259 -12.45 -6.09 14.14
CA GLN A 259 -12.05 -6.12 12.74
C GLN A 259 -10.84 -7.04 12.47
N ILE A 260 -10.44 -7.86 13.45
CA ILE A 260 -9.49 -8.95 13.26
C ILE A 260 -10.08 -10.05 12.34
N PRO A 261 -9.27 -10.68 11.46
CA PRO A 261 -9.69 -11.74 10.56
C PRO A 261 -10.13 -12.99 11.30
N PHE A 262 -11.10 -13.69 10.73
CA PHE A 262 -11.73 -14.85 11.35
C PHE A 262 -12.22 -15.87 10.31
N THR A 263 -12.27 -17.13 10.72
CA THR A 263 -13.01 -18.19 10.03
C THR A 263 -14.41 -18.32 10.61
N VAL A 264 -15.33 -18.91 9.83
CA VAL A 264 -16.65 -19.35 10.32
C VAL A 264 -16.65 -20.87 10.38
N ASP A 265 -17.22 -21.44 11.44
CA ASP A 265 -17.29 -22.90 11.61
C ASP A 265 -18.02 -23.55 10.42
N GLY A 266 -17.42 -24.63 9.90
CA GLY A 266 -17.85 -25.28 8.66
C GLY A 266 -17.21 -24.73 7.38
N CYS A 267 -16.47 -23.61 7.42
CA CYS A 267 -15.90 -22.96 6.24
C CYS A 267 -14.38 -23.15 6.11
N SER A 268 -13.94 -24.36 5.75
CA SER A 268 -12.52 -24.70 5.56
C SER A 268 -11.80 -23.84 4.51
N ASP A 269 -12.53 -23.43 3.47
CA ASP A 269 -11.98 -22.77 2.28
C ASP A 269 -12.46 -21.32 2.13
N MET A 270 -13.12 -20.78 3.16
CA MET A 270 -13.55 -19.38 3.19
C MET A 270 -13.29 -18.75 4.55
N ALA A 271 -12.65 -17.58 4.54
CA ALA A 271 -12.46 -16.74 5.71
C ALA A 271 -12.91 -15.29 5.44
N PHE A 272 -12.95 -14.50 6.51
CA PHE A 272 -13.46 -13.14 6.53
C PHE A 272 -12.42 -12.21 7.16
N ALA A 273 -12.19 -11.05 6.54
CA ALA A 273 -11.23 -10.07 7.03
C ALA A 273 -11.64 -8.64 6.67
N PHE A 274 -10.86 -7.70 7.17
CA PHE A 274 -10.89 -6.30 6.78
C PHE A 274 -9.55 -5.93 6.14
N ALA A 275 -9.53 -4.90 5.28
CA ALA A 275 -8.34 -4.56 4.51
C ALA A 275 -8.24 -3.06 4.18
N ALA A 276 -7.01 -2.61 3.93
CA ALA A 276 -6.76 -1.42 3.14
C ALA A 276 -6.81 -1.74 1.65
N VAL A 277 -7.35 -0.81 0.85
CA VAL A 277 -7.49 -0.91 -0.61
C VAL A 277 -6.87 0.32 -1.28
N PRO A 278 -6.46 0.24 -2.56
CA PRO A 278 -5.79 1.36 -3.23
C PRO A 278 -6.69 2.59 -3.35
N ALA A 279 -6.10 3.78 -3.23
CA ALA A 279 -6.79 5.05 -3.46
C ALA A 279 -7.40 5.17 -4.86
N ALA A 280 -6.84 4.48 -5.87
CA ALA A 280 -7.43 4.36 -7.22
C ALA A 280 -8.79 3.64 -7.24
N ASN A 281 -9.12 2.82 -6.22
CA ASN A 281 -10.47 2.29 -6.00
C ASN A 281 -11.40 3.26 -5.25
N GLY A 282 -10.95 4.51 -4.99
CA GLY A 282 -11.74 5.73 -5.11
C GLY A 282 -12.95 5.90 -4.20
N GLY A 283 -12.89 5.45 -2.94
CA GLY A 283 -14.05 5.47 -2.04
C GLY A 283 -14.78 4.11 -2.00
N SER A 284 -14.03 3.03 -1.91
CA SER A 284 -14.58 1.67 -1.73
C SER A 284 -14.88 1.30 -0.28
N CYS A 285 -14.95 2.28 0.63
CA CYS A 285 -15.34 2.09 2.03
C CYS A 285 -16.64 1.29 2.15
N GLY A 286 -16.61 0.20 2.93
CA GLY A 286 -17.77 -0.66 3.16
C GLY A 286 -18.16 -1.54 1.95
N LYS A 287 -17.42 -1.52 0.84
CA LYS A 287 -17.54 -2.53 -0.22
C LYS A 287 -16.80 -3.81 0.17
N CYS A 288 -17.25 -4.93 -0.40
CA CYS A 288 -16.65 -6.23 -0.16
C CYS A 288 -16.14 -6.88 -1.44
N PHE A 289 -15.07 -7.67 -1.29
CA PHE A 289 -14.43 -8.38 -2.40
C PHE A 289 -14.16 -9.83 -2.01
N GLN A 290 -14.40 -10.76 -2.92
CA GLN A 290 -13.93 -12.14 -2.79
C GLN A 290 -12.56 -12.24 -3.47
N LEU A 291 -11.50 -12.38 -2.68
CA LEU A 291 -10.17 -12.73 -3.16
C LEU A 291 -10.10 -14.26 -3.29
N THR A 292 -9.75 -14.77 -4.46
CA THR A 292 -9.58 -16.22 -4.73
C THR A 292 -8.12 -16.47 -5.06
N PHE A 293 -7.38 -17.09 -4.14
CA PHE A 293 -5.93 -17.22 -4.26
C PHE A 293 -5.51 -18.19 -5.38
N THR A 294 -4.47 -17.83 -6.14
CA THR A 294 -4.01 -18.60 -7.32
C THR A 294 -3.13 -19.80 -6.95
N GLY A 295 -2.50 -19.75 -5.78
CA GLY A 295 -1.43 -20.65 -5.36
C GLY A 295 -0.02 -20.11 -5.61
N GLU A 296 0.09 -18.91 -6.17
CA GLU A 296 1.35 -18.22 -6.45
C GLU A 296 1.61 -17.14 -5.38
N GLY A 297 2.86 -16.70 -5.26
CA GLY A 297 3.30 -15.71 -4.29
C GLY A 297 4.05 -14.57 -4.96
N HIS A 298 3.61 -13.34 -4.66
CA HIS A 298 4.18 -12.10 -5.16
C HIS A 298 5.60 -11.87 -4.60
N TYR A 299 6.38 -10.98 -5.23
CA TYR A 299 7.81 -10.75 -4.89
C TYR A 299 8.63 -12.05 -4.77
N ASN A 300 8.44 -12.99 -5.70
CA ASN A 300 9.12 -14.30 -5.72
C ASN A 300 8.85 -15.19 -4.47
N SER A 301 7.72 -15.01 -3.78
CA SER A 301 7.34 -15.80 -2.59
C SER A 301 6.56 -17.09 -2.89
N THR A 302 6.65 -17.60 -4.13
CA THR A 302 5.97 -18.86 -4.54
C THR A 302 6.63 -20.08 -3.92
N ASN A 303 5.99 -20.66 -2.90
CA ASN A 303 6.47 -21.78 -2.08
C ASN A 303 5.29 -22.68 -1.67
N ASP A 304 5.50 -23.68 -0.81
CA ASP A 304 4.44 -24.62 -0.44
C ASP A 304 3.31 -23.98 0.38
N ASN A 305 3.59 -22.91 1.11
CA ASN A 305 2.60 -22.19 1.90
C ASN A 305 1.67 -21.37 0.99
N THR A 306 2.23 -20.63 0.02
CA THR A 306 1.43 -19.93 -0.99
C THR A 306 0.67 -20.92 -1.89
N ARG A 307 1.27 -22.06 -2.26
CA ARG A 307 0.58 -23.15 -2.98
C ARG A 307 -0.61 -23.72 -2.21
N ALA A 308 -0.51 -23.87 -0.89
CA ALA A 308 -1.61 -24.35 -0.04
C ALA A 308 -2.84 -23.42 -0.02
N MET A 309 -2.67 -22.14 -0.40
CA MET A 309 -3.79 -21.19 -0.54
C MET A 309 -4.64 -21.41 -1.78
N LYS A 310 -4.17 -22.18 -2.78
CA LYS A 310 -4.82 -22.28 -4.10
C LYS A 310 -6.31 -22.63 -4.00
N GLY A 311 -7.15 -21.72 -4.51
CA GLY A 311 -8.61 -21.87 -4.53
C GLY A 311 -9.33 -21.50 -3.22
N LYS A 312 -8.61 -21.24 -2.12
CA LYS A 312 -9.20 -20.64 -0.91
C LYS A 312 -9.70 -19.23 -1.21
N LYS A 313 -10.74 -18.83 -0.47
CA LYS A 313 -11.44 -17.56 -0.64
C LYS A 313 -11.32 -16.70 0.61
N LEU A 314 -10.82 -15.48 0.47
CA LEU A 314 -10.88 -14.48 1.53
C LEU A 314 -11.92 -13.44 1.15
N ILE A 315 -12.98 -13.31 1.96
CA ILE A 315 -13.98 -12.26 1.79
C ILE A 315 -13.53 -11.08 2.63
N ILE A 316 -13.13 -9.99 1.98
CA ILE A 316 -12.68 -8.78 2.65
C ILE A 316 -13.76 -7.70 2.61
N MET A 317 -13.77 -6.82 3.59
CA MET A 317 -14.49 -5.54 3.56
C MET A 317 -13.47 -4.40 3.72
N ALA A 318 -13.58 -3.38 2.87
CA ALA A 318 -12.63 -2.26 2.89
C ALA A 318 -12.97 -1.26 4.01
N THR A 319 -12.03 -1.09 4.95
CA THR A 319 -12.09 -0.18 6.10
C THR A 319 -11.02 0.90 6.04
N ASN A 320 -9.99 0.73 5.21
CA ASN A 320 -8.92 1.70 5.03
C ASN A 320 -8.62 1.93 3.54
N ILE A 321 -8.02 3.06 3.25
CA ILE A 321 -7.53 3.44 1.92
C ILE A 321 -6.05 3.71 2.08
N GLY A 322 -5.22 2.88 1.43
CA GLY A 322 -3.77 3.06 1.43
C GLY A 322 -3.32 3.95 0.27
N GLY A 323 -2.40 4.88 0.54
CA GLY A 323 -1.76 5.71 -0.49
C GLY A 323 -0.60 4.99 -1.19
N ASP A 324 -0.06 3.96 -0.54
CA ASP A 324 1.02 3.06 -0.95
C ASP A 324 0.51 1.72 -1.53
N VAL A 325 -0.80 1.48 -1.45
CA VAL A 325 -1.44 0.25 -1.97
C VAL A 325 -1.62 0.38 -3.48
N ALA A 326 -1.05 -0.56 -4.25
CA ALA A 326 -1.11 -0.60 -5.70
C ALA A 326 -2.46 -1.14 -6.24
N GLN A 327 -2.73 -0.94 -7.54
CA GLN A 327 -3.98 -1.42 -8.12
C GLN A 327 -4.07 -2.95 -8.09
N GLY A 328 -5.10 -3.47 -7.42
CA GLY A 328 -5.30 -4.91 -7.19
C GLY A 328 -4.59 -5.46 -5.94
N GLN A 329 -3.80 -4.66 -5.23
CA GLN A 329 -3.28 -5.01 -3.92
C GLN A 329 -4.38 -4.88 -2.85
N PHE A 330 -4.38 -5.81 -1.89
CA PHE A 330 -5.26 -5.75 -0.70
C PHE A 330 -4.43 -6.03 0.54
N ASP A 331 -4.30 -5.03 1.42
CA ASP A 331 -3.50 -5.16 2.64
C ASP A 331 -4.40 -5.66 3.76
N ILE A 332 -4.28 -6.95 4.07
CA ILE A 332 -5.17 -7.61 5.03
C ILE A 332 -4.79 -7.17 6.45
N MET A 333 -5.78 -6.73 7.22
CA MET A 333 -5.57 -6.37 8.61
C MET A 333 -5.29 -7.65 9.41
N ILE A 334 -4.06 -7.86 9.89
CA ILE A 334 -3.63 -9.05 10.64
C ILE A 334 -2.70 -8.61 11.78
N PRO A 335 -3.07 -8.81 13.06
CA PRO A 335 -2.18 -8.54 14.20
C PRO A 335 -0.82 -9.23 14.03
N GLY A 336 0.27 -8.47 14.14
CA GLY A 336 1.62 -8.98 13.90
C GLY A 336 2.01 -9.11 12.41
N GLY A 337 1.19 -8.59 11.48
CA GLY A 337 1.51 -8.50 10.05
C GLY A 337 2.56 -7.44 9.68
N GLY A 338 2.95 -6.59 10.64
CA GLY A 338 3.81 -5.42 10.43
C GLY A 338 3.02 -4.13 10.58
N VAL A 339 3.63 -3.11 11.17
CA VAL A 339 2.97 -1.81 11.42
C VAL A 339 3.04 -0.88 10.20
N GLY A 340 3.98 -1.12 9.28
CA GLY A 340 4.18 -0.30 8.08
C GLY A 340 4.70 1.09 8.43
N MET A 341 4.17 2.11 7.74
CA MET A 341 4.62 3.51 7.89
C MET A 341 4.24 4.13 9.25
N PHE A 342 3.14 3.70 9.88
CA PHE A 342 2.64 4.24 11.15
C PHE A 342 2.69 3.19 12.26
N ASN A 343 2.68 3.61 13.53
CA ASN A 343 2.63 2.68 14.66
C ASN A 343 1.88 3.27 15.87
N GLY A 344 0.57 3.04 15.91
CA GLY A 344 -0.30 3.34 17.05
C GLY A 344 -0.34 2.24 18.12
N CYS A 345 0.32 1.11 17.87
CA CYS A 345 0.16 -0.11 18.68
C CYS A 345 0.82 -0.06 20.07
N SER A 346 1.62 0.96 20.35
CA SER A 346 2.28 1.23 21.64
C SER A 346 1.33 1.10 22.85
N SER A 347 0.06 1.49 22.68
CA SER A 347 -0.96 1.47 23.74
C SER A 347 -1.57 0.10 24.02
N MET A 348 -1.45 -0.86 23.09
CA MET A 348 -2.13 -2.17 23.19
C MET A 348 -1.59 -3.01 24.34
N GLY A 349 -0.30 -2.91 24.66
CA GLY A 349 0.37 -3.80 25.61
C GLY A 349 0.65 -5.20 25.05
N TRP A 350 0.68 -5.31 23.72
CA TRP A 350 1.21 -6.46 23.00
C TRP A 350 2.75 -6.46 23.06
N GLY A 351 3.37 -7.62 22.84
CA GLY A 351 4.82 -7.77 22.71
C GLY A 351 5.36 -7.34 21.35
N ASN A 352 6.56 -7.82 20.99
CA ASN A 352 7.20 -7.51 19.70
C ASN A 352 6.24 -7.78 18.52
N GLN A 353 6.15 -6.86 17.56
CA GLN A 353 5.32 -7.02 16.35
C GLN A 353 6.13 -7.53 15.13
N GLY A 354 7.45 -7.71 15.30
CA GLY A 354 8.37 -8.16 14.25
C GLY A 354 8.85 -7.02 13.37
N ALA A 355 9.35 -7.36 12.18
CA ALA A 355 9.76 -6.41 11.15
C ALA A 355 8.69 -5.34 10.87
N GLN A 356 9.12 -4.10 10.62
CA GLN A 356 8.21 -2.97 10.35
C GLN A 356 7.23 -3.28 9.22
N TYR A 357 7.73 -3.85 8.13
CA TYR A 357 6.95 -4.39 7.02
C TYR A 357 6.99 -5.93 7.07
N GLY A 358 5.84 -6.59 6.92
CA GLY A 358 5.74 -8.05 6.93
C GLY A 358 5.76 -8.73 8.32
N GLY A 359 6.14 -8.00 9.37
CA GLY A 359 5.90 -8.37 10.77
C GLY A 359 6.56 -9.66 11.22
N LEU A 360 5.86 -10.37 12.13
CA LEU A 360 6.33 -11.63 12.73
C LEU A 360 6.58 -12.73 11.69
N LEU A 361 5.88 -12.70 10.54
CA LEU A 361 6.14 -13.65 9.47
C LEU A 361 7.47 -13.34 8.77
N SER A 362 7.83 -12.07 8.55
CA SER A 362 9.11 -11.74 7.90
C SER A 362 10.33 -11.88 8.81
N ASP A 363 10.15 -11.76 10.12
CA ASP A 363 11.13 -12.30 11.08
C ASP A 363 11.34 -13.81 10.82
N CYS A 364 10.25 -14.59 10.78
CA CYS A 364 10.32 -16.05 10.61
C CYS A 364 10.88 -16.47 9.24
N GLU A 365 10.58 -15.73 8.17
CA GLU A 365 11.15 -15.92 6.83
C GLU A 365 12.67 -15.79 6.89
N THR A 366 13.16 -14.72 7.53
CA THR A 366 14.59 -14.42 7.66
C THR A 366 15.30 -15.41 8.60
N GLU A 367 14.77 -15.62 9.81
CA GLU A 367 15.32 -16.52 10.84
C GLU A 367 15.46 -17.97 10.35
N ASN A 368 14.59 -18.41 9.44
CA ASN A 368 14.60 -19.77 8.88
C ASN A 368 15.26 -19.85 7.49
N ASN A 369 16.04 -18.84 7.08
CA ASN A 369 16.73 -18.80 5.77
C ASN A 369 15.78 -19.09 4.60
N TYR A 370 14.58 -18.49 4.64
CA TYR A 370 13.51 -18.64 3.67
C TYR A 370 12.98 -20.09 3.48
N ASN A 371 13.14 -20.95 4.47
CA ASN A 371 12.56 -22.30 4.47
C ASN A 371 11.07 -22.29 4.90
N ALA A 372 10.17 -22.22 3.92
CA ALA A 372 8.71 -22.14 4.11
C ALA A 372 8.13 -23.18 5.08
N SER A 373 8.69 -24.39 5.14
CA SER A 373 8.23 -25.47 6.03
C SER A 373 8.36 -25.15 7.53
N LYS A 374 9.10 -24.09 7.90
CA LYS A 374 9.30 -23.64 9.28
C LYS A 374 8.46 -22.43 9.67
N TYR A 375 7.91 -21.71 8.70
CA TYR A 375 7.25 -20.43 8.95
C TYR A 375 6.05 -20.57 9.88
N ALA A 376 5.15 -21.53 9.63
CA ALA A 376 3.95 -21.71 10.45
C ALA A 376 4.27 -22.04 11.91
N SER A 377 5.27 -22.88 12.19
CA SER A 377 5.71 -23.18 13.55
C SER A 377 6.35 -21.97 14.25
N CYS A 378 7.24 -21.26 13.55
CA CYS A 378 7.88 -20.06 14.09
C CYS A 378 6.86 -18.94 14.37
N LEU A 379 5.94 -18.70 13.42
CA LEU A 379 4.91 -17.69 13.55
C LEU A 379 3.93 -18.05 14.68
N THR A 380 3.57 -19.33 14.84
CA THR A 380 2.76 -19.79 15.98
C THR A 380 3.41 -19.46 17.33
N GLU A 381 4.71 -19.71 17.48
CA GLU A 381 5.43 -19.34 18.70
C GLU A 381 5.45 -17.82 18.93
N LYS A 382 5.79 -17.04 17.89
CA LYS A 382 5.79 -15.57 17.95
C LYS A 382 4.41 -15.00 18.28
N CYS A 383 3.33 -15.49 17.65
CA CYS A 383 1.95 -15.08 17.97
C CYS A 383 1.61 -15.34 19.45
N ASN A 384 1.90 -16.53 19.96
CA ASN A 384 1.64 -16.88 21.35
C ASN A 384 2.39 -15.98 22.35
N LYS A 385 3.63 -15.59 22.02
CA LYS A 385 4.44 -14.70 22.84
C LYS A 385 4.00 -13.24 22.76
N SER A 386 3.75 -12.73 21.55
CA SER A 386 3.42 -11.32 21.31
C SER A 386 2.01 -10.95 21.74
N PHE A 387 1.07 -11.88 21.72
CA PHE A 387 -0.34 -11.63 22.07
C PHE A 387 -0.77 -12.42 23.32
N ALA A 388 0.17 -12.77 24.20
CA ALA A 388 -0.09 -13.53 25.44
C ALA A 388 -1.18 -12.92 26.35
N ASN A 389 -1.39 -11.60 26.26
CA ASN A 389 -2.34 -10.84 27.07
C ASN A 389 -3.63 -10.43 26.30
N ASP A 390 -3.80 -10.83 25.04
CA ASP A 390 -4.97 -10.50 24.21
C ASP A 390 -5.32 -11.67 23.30
N GLU A 391 -6.26 -12.51 23.75
CA GLU A 391 -6.66 -13.73 23.05
C GLU A 391 -7.18 -13.45 21.63
N GLU A 392 -7.92 -12.34 21.43
CA GLU A 392 -8.50 -11.98 20.15
C GLU A 392 -7.39 -11.62 19.14
N ALA A 393 -6.42 -10.80 19.56
CA ALA A 393 -5.23 -10.48 18.77
C ALA A 393 -4.38 -11.73 18.47
N LYS A 394 -4.26 -12.64 19.45
CA LYS A 394 -3.53 -13.90 19.28
C LYS A 394 -4.17 -14.79 18.22
N GLN A 395 -5.50 -14.96 18.24
CA GLN A 395 -6.22 -15.71 17.21
C GLN A 395 -6.10 -15.02 15.84
N GLY A 396 -6.11 -13.69 15.79
CA GLY A 396 -5.83 -12.91 14.60
C GLY A 396 -4.45 -13.15 13.99
N CYS A 397 -3.41 -13.26 14.82
CA CYS A 397 -2.07 -13.62 14.37
C CYS A 397 -1.99 -15.09 13.94
N LEU A 398 -2.62 -16.00 14.70
CA LEU A 398 -2.65 -17.43 14.39
C LEU A 398 -3.45 -17.74 13.10
N PHE A 399 -4.40 -16.89 12.70
CA PHE A 399 -5.06 -16.98 11.40
C PHE A 399 -4.06 -16.97 10.23
N LEU A 400 -3.03 -16.12 10.30
CA LEU A 400 -1.96 -16.08 9.30
C LEU A 400 -1.14 -17.38 9.31
N ALA A 401 -0.82 -17.92 10.50
CA ALA A 401 -0.07 -19.17 10.63
C ALA A 401 -0.85 -20.42 10.18
N THR A 402 -2.17 -20.41 10.35
CA THR A 402 -3.04 -21.60 10.19
C THR A 402 -3.84 -21.56 8.90
N TRP A 403 -4.87 -20.71 8.81
CA TRP A 403 -5.76 -20.65 7.64
C TRP A 403 -5.05 -20.09 6.41
N MET A 404 -4.17 -19.10 6.58
CA MET A 404 -3.30 -18.62 5.50
C MET A 404 -2.00 -19.43 5.32
N HIS A 405 -1.83 -20.55 6.05
CA HIS A 405 -0.67 -21.45 5.95
C HIS A 405 0.72 -20.80 6.14
N ALA A 406 0.80 -19.62 6.76
CA ALA A 406 1.99 -18.75 6.76
C ALA A 406 2.50 -18.43 5.34
N ALA A 407 1.58 -18.19 4.40
CA ALA A 407 1.85 -17.61 3.11
C ALA A 407 2.20 -16.12 3.27
N GLY A 408 3.33 -15.69 2.68
CA GLY A 408 3.81 -14.31 2.73
C GLY A 408 2.85 -13.36 2.03
N ASN A 409 2.98 -13.25 0.69
CA ASN A 409 2.19 -12.33 -0.12
C ASN A 409 1.46 -13.10 -1.25
N PRO A 410 0.39 -13.87 -0.94
CA PRO A 410 -0.26 -14.74 -1.92
C PRO A 410 -1.00 -13.94 -3.01
N GLU A 411 -0.82 -14.35 -4.26
CA GLU A 411 -1.54 -13.77 -5.41
C GLU A 411 -2.98 -14.30 -5.48
N HIS A 412 -3.87 -13.47 -6.01
CA HIS A 412 -5.31 -13.74 -6.07
C HIS A 412 -5.98 -13.09 -7.28
N ASN A 413 -7.15 -13.62 -7.63
CA ASN A 413 -8.13 -12.94 -8.46
C ASN A 413 -9.24 -12.38 -7.56
N TYR A 414 -9.66 -11.14 -7.76
CA TYR A 414 -10.71 -10.49 -6.97
C TYR A 414 -11.95 -10.16 -7.80
N VAL A 415 -13.10 -10.11 -7.12
CA VAL A 415 -14.37 -9.62 -7.66
C VAL A 415 -15.20 -8.98 -6.54
N GLU A 416 -15.89 -7.87 -6.83
CA GLU A 416 -16.82 -7.22 -5.91
C GLU A 416 -18.03 -8.13 -5.63
N VAL A 417 -18.35 -8.26 -4.34
CA VAL A 417 -19.42 -9.12 -3.82
C VAL A 417 -20.33 -8.34 -2.87
N GLU A 418 -21.53 -8.84 -2.67
CA GLU A 418 -22.40 -8.34 -1.61
C GLU A 418 -21.79 -8.62 -0.24
N CYS A 419 -21.81 -7.62 0.64
CA CYS A 419 -21.20 -7.71 1.95
C CYS A 419 -22.00 -8.65 2.89
N PRO A 420 -21.40 -9.76 3.36
CA PRO A 420 -22.08 -10.71 4.23
C PRO A 420 -22.28 -10.12 5.63
N ASP A 421 -23.35 -10.57 6.32
CA ASP A 421 -23.71 -10.03 7.63
C ASP A 421 -22.60 -10.19 8.68
N VAL A 422 -21.79 -11.26 8.58
CA VAL A 422 -20.64 -11.50 9.48
C VAL A 422 -19.57 -10.39 9.41
N LEU A 423 -19.45 -9.69 8.28
CA LEU A 423 -18.59 -8.50 8.15
C LEU A 423 -19.36 -7.24 8.53
N LYS A 424 -20.60 -7.05 8.07
CA LYS A 424 -21.40 -5.84 8.38
C LYS A 424 -21.65 -5.62 9.88
N GLN A 425 -21.75 -6.69 10.68
CA GLN A 425 -21.89 -6.59 12.15
C GLN A 425 -20.60 -6.13 12.85
N ARG A 426 -19.46 -6.24 12.18
CA ARG A 426 -18.11 -5.88 12.66
C ARG A 426 -17.54 -4.62 11.99
N TYR A 427 -18.16 -4.16 10.89
CA TYR A 427 -17.84 -2.90 10.25
C TYR A 427 -17.90 -1.80 11.28
#